data_AF-A0A847NHS0-F1
#
_entry.id   AF-A0A847NHS0-F1
#
_cell.length_a   1.000
_cell.length_b   1.000
_cell.length_c   1.000
_cell.angle_alpha   90.00
_cell.angle_beta   90.00
_cell.angle_gamma   90.00
#
_symmetry.space_group_name_H-M   'P 1'
#
loop_
_entity.id
_entity.type
_entity.pdbx_description
1 polymer ?
#
loop_
_entity_poly.entity_id
_entity_poly.type
_entity_poly.pdbx_seq_one_letter_code
_entity_poly.pdbx_strand_id
1 'polypeptide(L)'
;MKNNIRALLLHFIIVIISFILLAIFVATGPKLGKYTTNIVTRVLVGVMLLLAYVFSGTLLYRNTGKKFDFFVGSSIGIIGLALWIYTFSKAGVKLFETIPEELSGCWVLMNIYYTPFTFLDFLFGLPNIPIISLLRNIVPTILMGLGLKYKRLKYKYR
;
A
#
# COMPACT_ATOMS: atom_id res chain seq x y z
N MET A 1 -20.13 -6.51 -9.59
CA MET A 1 -19.07 -6.73 -8.58
C MET A 1 -19.19 -5.68 -7.47
N LYS A 2 -19.21 -6.10 -6.20
CA LYS A 2 -19.24 -5.19 -5.05
C LYS A 2 -17.94 -4.36 -5.02
N ASN A 3 -18.03 -3.13 -4.52
CA ASN A 3 -16.88 -2.21 -4.51
C ASN A 3 -15.69 -2.74 -3.70
N ASN A 4 -15.92 -3.50 -2.63
CA ASN A 4 -14.86 -4.12 -1.82
C ASN A 4 -14.02 -5.13 -2.61
N ILE A 5 -14.66 -5.98 -3.41
CA ILE A 5 -13.97 -6.93 -4.30
C ILE A 5 -13.21 -6.17 -5.40
N ARG A 6 -13.83 -5.13 -5.97
CA ARG A 6 -13.18 -4.31 -6.99
C ARG A 6 -11.94 -3.58 -6.45
N ALA A 7 -12.04 -3.00 -5.25
CA ALA A 7 -10.93 -2.35 -4.57
C ALA A 7 -9.79 -3.35 -4.31
N LEU A 8 -10.11 -4.56 -3.86
CA LEU A 8 -9.12 -5.62 -3.67
C LEU A 8 -8.39 -6.00 -4.97
N LEU A 9 -9.12 -6.14 -6.09
CA LEU A 9 -8.50 -6.41 -7.39
C LEU A 9 -7.58 -5.27 -7.85
N LEU A 10 -8.02 -4.02 -7.68
CA LEU A 10 -7.20 -2.85 -8.00
C LEU A 10 -5.96 -2.78 -7.11
N HIS A 11 -6.07 -3.15 -5.83
CA HIS A 11 -4.93 -3.24 -4.93
C HIS A 11 -3.94 -4.30 -5.41
N PHE A 12 -4.37 -5.50 -5.81
CA PHE A 12 -3.45 -6.50 -6.37
C PHE A 12 -2.77 -6.04 -7.66
N ILE A 13 -3.46 -5.31 -8.52
CA ILE A 13 -2.83 -4.69 -9.70
C ILE A 13 -1.73 -3.70 -9.27
N ILE A 14 -2.00 -2.83 -8.30
CA ILE A 14 -1.01 -1.90 -7.76
C ILE A 14 0.17 -2.66 -7.13
N VAL A 15 -0.08 -3.76 -6.42
CA VAL A 15 0.97 -4.63 -5.85
C VAL A 15 1.88 -5.18 -6.93
N ILE A 16 1.32 -5.77 -8.00
CA ILE A 16 2.11 -6.32 -9.11
C ILE A 16 2.94 -5.23 -9.78
N ILE A 17 2.35 -4.08 -10.09
CA ILE A 17 3.06 -2.95 -10.70
C ILE A 17 4.17 -2.46 -9.78
N SER A 18 3.90 -2.31 -8.49
CA SER A 18 4.89 -1.84 -7.51
C SER A 18 6.04 -2.83 -7.36
N PHE A 19 5.77 -4.13 -7.43
CA PHE A 19 6.80 -5.16 -7.41
C PHE A 19 7.72 -5.07 -8.62
N ILE A 20 7.17 -4.91 -9.83
CA ILE A 20 7.95 -4.70 -11.06
C ILE A 20 8.80 -3.43 -10.94
N LEU A 21 8.21 -2.32 -10.48
CA LEU A 21 8.93 -1.06 -10.29
C LEU A 21 10.06 -1.19 -9.26
N LEU A 22 9.82 -1.85 -8.13
CA LEU A 22 10.83 -2.11 -7.12
C LEU A 22 11.98 -2.96 -7.68
N ALA A 23 11.68 -4.03 -8.43
CA ALA A 23 12.68 -4.88 -9.05
C ALA A 23 13.57 -4.10 -10.03
N ILE A 24 12.97 -3.26 -10.89
CA ILE A 24 13.70 -2.37 -11.81
C ILE A 24 14.56 -1.38 -11.01
N PHE A 25 14.00 -0.79 -9.95
CA PHE A 25 14.70 0.19 -9.11
C PHE A 25 15.95 -0.42 -8.45
N VAL A 26 15.83 -1.63 -7.90
CA VAL A 26 16.96 -2.36 -7.30
C VAL A 26 17.97 -2.75 -8.36
N ALA A 27 17.54 -3.33 -9.50
CA ALA A 27 18.44 -3.78 -10.56
C ALA A 27 19.22 -2.62 -11.23
N THR A 28 18.60 -1.45 -11.35
CA THR A 28 19.24 -0.25 -11.93
C THR A 28 19.99 0.59 -10.91
N GLY A 29 19.83 0.33 -9.61
CA GLY A 29 20.47 1.04 -8.50
C GLY A 29 21.97 1.28 -8.68
N PRO A 30 22.78 0.28 -9.05
CA PRO A 30 24.23 0.47 -9.25
C PRO A 30 24.59 1.45 -10.37
N LYS A 31 23.77 1.53 -11.43
CA LYS A 31 24.03 2.39 -12.60
C LYS A 31 23.39 3.78 -12.48
N LEU A 32 22.21 3.85 -11.86
CA LEU A 32 21.42 5.06 -11.70
C LEU A 32 21.45 5.60 -10.27
N GLY A 33 22.40 5.15 -9.44
CA GLY A 33 22.50 5.43 -8.01
C GLY A 33 22.32 6.90 -7.66
N LYS A 34 22.89 7.83 -8.45
CA LYS A 34 22.76 9.27 -8.24
C LYS A 34 21.31 9.78 -8.37
N TYR A 35 20.50 9.17 -9.23
CA TYR A 35 19.10 9.53 -9.45
C TYR A 35 18.16 8.78 -8.50
N THR A 36 18.44 7.51 -8.22
CA THR A 36 17.65 6.70 -7.27
C THR A 36 17.87 7.12 -5.81
N THR A 37 18.99 7.78 -5.50
CA THR A 37 19.24 8.40 -4.18
C THR A 37 18.77 9.85 -4.08
N ASN A 38 18.41 10.48 -5.19
CA ASN A 38 17.92 11.85 -5.17
C ASN A 38 16.55 11.93 -4.47
N ILE A 39 16.43 12.82 -3.48
CA ILE A 39 15.21 13.02 -2.70
C ILE A 39 14.02 13.43 -3.57
N VAL A 40 14.24 14.25 -4.60
CA VAL A 40 13.18 14.71 -5.52
C VAL A 40 12.59 13.52 -6.28
N THR A 41 13.44 12.63 -6.80
CA THR A 41 13.00 11.42 -7.49
C THR A 41 12.25 10.47 -6.56
N ARG A 42 12.76 10.28 -5.33
CA ARG A 42 12.10 9.44 -4.30
C ARG A 42 10.72 9.96 -3.93
N VAL A 43 10.60 11.28 -3.71
CA VAL A 43 9.32 11.94 -3.42
C VAL A 43 8.36 11.78 -4.59
N LEU A 44 8.81 12.00 -5.82
CA LEU A 44 7.97 11.88 -7.01
C LEU A 44 7.41 10.45 -7.17
N VAL A 45 8.27 9.43 -7.07
CA VAL A 45 7.86 8.02 -7.15
C VAL A 45 6.90 7.68 -6.00
N GLY A 46 7.22 8.13 -4.78
CA GLY A 46 6.36 7.86 -3.62
C GLY A 46 4.98 8.49 -3.75
N VAL A 47 4.90 9.75 -4.18
CA VAL A 47 3.63 10.43 -4.45
C VAL A 47 2.85 9.73 -5.56
N MET A 48 3.50 9.27 -6.63
CA MET A 48 2.84 8.52 -7.70
C MET A 48 2.19 7.23 -7.19
N LEU A 49 2.83 6.49 -6.29
CA LEU A 49 2.25 5.29 -5.67
C LEU A 49 1.01 5.62 -4.82
N LEU A 50 1.07 6.68 -4.02
CA LEU A 50 -0.08 7.13 -3.23
C LEU A 50 -1.24 7.60 -4.13
N LEU A 51 -0.93 8.35 -5.20
CA LEU A 51 -1.90 8.80 -6.18
C LEU A 51 -2.54 7.64 -6.95
N ALA A 52 -1.83 6.52 -7.19
CA ALA A 52 -2.39 5.34 -7.83
C ALA A 52 -3.56 4.74 -7.02
N TYR A 53 -3.46 4.76 -5.68
CA TYR A 53 -4.57 4.35 -4.80
C TYR A 53 -5.75 5.33 -4.85
N VAL A 54 -5.48 6.64 -4.82
CA VAL A 54 -6.53 7.67 -4.94
C VAL A 54 -7.23 7.55 -6.29
N PHE A 55 -6.48 7.41 -7.38
CA PHE A 55 -7.02 7.21 -8.72
C PHE A 55 -7.86 5.93 -8.80
N SER A 56 -7.37 4.81 -8.24
CA SER A 56 -8.11 3.56 -8.16
C SER A 56 -9.47 3.71 -7.45
N GLY A 57 -9.53 4.54 -6.40
CA GLY A 57 -10.77 4.93 -5.75
C GLY A 57 -11.80 5.57 -6.70
N THR A 58 -11.34 6.37 -7.67
CA THR A 58 -12.22 6.98 -8.68
C THR A 58 -12.80 5.96 -9.67
N LEU A 59 -12.25 4.76 -9.76
CA LEU A 59 -12.77 3.69 -10.63
C LEU A 59 -13.92 2.91 -9.97
N LEU A 60 -14.17 3.12 -8.68
CA LEU A 60 -15.21 2.42 -7.90
C LEU A 60 -16.62 2.97 -8.20
N TYR A 61 -17.65 2.18 -7.93
CA TYR A 61 -19.05 2.55 -8.18
C TYR A 61 -19.58 3.51 -7.11
N ARG A 62 -20.51 4.39 -7.50
CA ARG A 62 -21.12 5.39 -6.60
C ARG A 62 -22.44 4.93 -5.98
N ASN A 63 -22.91 3.72 -6.31
CA ASN A 63 -24.25 3.25 -5.96
C ASN A 63 -24.43 3.02 -4.45
N THR A 64 -23.34 2.91 -3.69
CA THR A 64 -23.35 2.78 -2.23
C THR A 64 -23.55 4.16 -1.57
N GLY A 65 -24.11 4.22 -0.36
CA GLY A 65 -24.24 5.48 0.38
C GLY A 65 -22.89 6.12 0.75
N LYS A 66 -22.83 7.45 0.82
CA LYS A 66 -21.61 8.24 1.11
C LYS A 66 -20.91 7.83 2.41
N LYS A 67 -21.68 7.39 3.41
CA LYS A 67 -21.15 6.92 4.71
C LYS A 67 -20.20 5.72 4.60
N PHE A 68 -20.23 5.02 3.48
CA PHE A 68 -19.42 3.82 3.24
C PHE A 68 -18.22 4.06 2.33
N ASP A 69 -17.93 5.31 1.96
CA ASP A 69 -16.83 5.60 1.01
C ASP A 69 -15.47 5.15 1.57
N PHE A 70 -15.25 5.27 2.88
CA PHE A 70 -14.02 4.80 3.54
C PHE A 70 -14.03 3.30 3.91
N PHE A 71 -15.16 2.61 3.75
CA PHE A 71 -15.23 1.15 3.92
C PHE A 71 -15.06 0.40 2.58
N VAL A 72 -14.80 1.13 1.51
CA VAL A 72 -14.71 0.58 0.17
C VAL A 72 -13.53 -0.37 0.00
N GLY A 73 -12.45 -0.18 0.76
CA GLY A 73 -11.27 -1.06 0.80
C GLY A 73 -11.26 -2.03 1.97
N SER A 74 -12.38 -2.24 2.68
CA SER A 74 -12.40 -3.07 3.91
C SER A 74 -11.83 -4.47 3.72
N SER A 75 -12.06 -5.10 2.57
CA SER A 75 -11.47 -6.40 2.24
C SER A 75 -9.93 -6.38 2.20
N ILE A 76 -9.32 -5.27 1.75
CA ILE A 76 -7.87 -5.08 1.77
C ILE A 76 -7.40 -5.05 3.23
N GLY A 77 -8.03 -4.20 4.05
CA GLY A 77 -7.69 -4.07 5.47
C GLY A 77 -7.85 -5.37 6.26
N ILE A 78 -8.92 -6.13 6.02
CA ILE A 78 -9.19 -7.41 6.70
C ILE A 78 -8.14 -8.47 6.33
N ILE A 79 -7.84 -8.65 5.04
CA ILE A 79 -6.82 -9.61 4.59
C ILE A 79 -5.46 -9.20 5.15
N GLY A 80 -5.15 -7.91 5.06
CA GLY A 80 -3.99 -7.29 5.66
C GLY A 80 -3.79 -7.59 7.14
N LEU A 81 -4.85 -7.36 7.92
CA LEU A 81 -4.86 -7.62 9.35
C LEU A 81 -4.68 -9.11 9.65
N ALA A 82 -5.34 -9.99 8.89
CA ALA A 82 -5.19 -11.43 9.04
C ALA A 82 -3.75 -11.89 8.78
N LEU A 83 -3.12 -11.40 7.69
CA LEU A 83 -1.71 -11.66 7.38
C LEU A 83 -0.79 -11.11 8.47
N TRP A 84 -1.05 -9.90 8.96
CA TRP A 84 -0.27 -9.29 10.03
C TRP A 84 -0.35 -10.10 11.32
N ILE A 85 -1.56 -10.51 11.76
CA ILE A 85 -1.74 -11.33 12.97
C ILE A 85 -1.00 -12.67 12.82
N TYR A 86 -1.11 -13.31 11.66
CA TYR A 86 -0.43 -14.58 11.38
C TYR A 86 1.09 -14.44 11.46
N THR A 87 1.66 -13.43 10.78
CA THR A 87 3.10 -13.20 10.72
C THR A 87 3.66 -12.75 12.08
N PHE A 88 2.98 -11.83 12.77
CA PHE A 88 3.37 -11.37 14.10
C PHE A 88 3.39 -12.52 15.13
N SER A 89 2.35 -13.36 15.13
CA SER A 89 2.27 -14.52 16.03
C SER A 89 3.37 -15.56 15.78
N LYS A 90 3.83 -15.68 14.53
CA LYS A 90 4.93 -16.60 14.14
C LYS A 90 6.31 -16.03 14.46
N ALA A 91 6.50 -14.72 14.28
CA ALA A 91 7.81 -14.09 14.41
C ALA A 91 8.24 -13.88 15.87
N GLY A 92 7.29 -13.76 16.82
CA GLY A 92 7.61 -13.59 18.25
C GLY A 92 8.35 -12.29 18.60
N VAL A 93 8.32 -11.29 17.69
CA VAL A 93 9.01 -10.00 17.84
C VAL A 93 8.19 -9.02 18.68
N LYS A 94 8.85 -8.04 19.32
CA LYS A 94 8.14 -6.95 20.01
C LYS A 94 7.60 -5.93 19.01
N LEU A 95 6.48 -5.30 19.35
CA LEU A 95 5.73 -4.38 18.46
C LEU A 95 6.55 -3.18 17.94
N PHE A 96 7.50 -2.71 18.73
CA PHE A 96 8.29 -1.49 18.47
C PHE A 96 9.75 -1.78 18.11
N GLU A 97 10.14 -3.06 18.05
CA GLU A 97 11.49 -3.45 17.68
C GLU A 97 11.59 -3.63 16.16
N THR A 98 12.76 -3.30 15.61
CA THR A 98 13.06 -3.56 14.20
C THR A 98 13.05 -5.06 13.98
N ILE A 99 12.35 -5.50 12.94
CA ILE A 99 12.28 -6.92 12.58
C ILE A 99 13.70 -7.38 12.22
N PRO A 100 14.30 -8.34 12.95
CA PRO A 100 15.63 -8.86 12.64
C PRO A 100 15.64 -9.51 11.25
N GLU A 101 16.77 -9.40 10.53
CA GLU A 101 16.90 -10.00 9.19
C GLU A 101 16.64 -11.51 9.18
N GLU A 102 16.99 -12.21 10.26
CA GLU A 102 16.77 -13.64 10.47
C GLU A 102 15.28 -14.03 10.44
N LEU A 103 14.40 -13.11 10.85
CA LEU A 103 12.95 -13.30 10.90
C LEU A 103 12.24 -12.74 9.67
N SER A 104 12.98 -12.13 8.73
CA SER A 104 12.43 -11.54 7.50
C SER A 104 11.63 -12.54 6.66
N GLY A 105 12.00 -13.82 6.70
CA GLY A 105 11.28 -14.92 6.03
C GLY A 105 9.82 -15.04 6.44
N CYS A 106 9.51 -14.88 7.73
CA CYS A 106 8.13 -14.91 8.24
C CYS A 106 7.30 -13.72 7.73
N TRP A 107 7.95 -12.62 7.38
CA TRP A 107 7.32 -11.39 6.91
C TRP A 107 7.18 -11.32 5.38
N VAL A 108 7.70 -12.30 4.62
CA VAL A 108 7.68 -12.28 3.15
C VAL A 108 6.28 -12.14 2.58
N LEU A 109 5.31 -12.91 3.06
CA LEU A 109 3.92 -12.83 2.57
C LEU A 109 3.30 -11.46 2.83
N MET A 110 3.56 -10.89 4.00
CA MET A 110 3.12 -9.54 4.37
C MET A 110 3.79 -8.49 3.48
N ASN A 111 5.10 -8.61 3.26
CA ASN A 111 5.86 -7.69 2.41
C ASN A 111 5.42 -7.76 0.95
N ILE A 112 5.08 -8.94 0.43
CA ILE A 112 4.52 -9.09 -0.92
C ILE A 112 3.16 -8.38 -0.99
N TYR A 113 2.25 -8.68 -0.07
CA TYR A 113 0.93 -8.07 -0.05
C TYR A 113 1.00 -6.53 0.07
N TYR A 114 1.99 -6.03 0.79
CA TYR A 114 2.24 -4.60 1.00
C TYR A 114 3.38 -4.02 0.18
N THR A 115 3.78 -4.68 -0.92
CA THR A 115 4.89 -4.22 -1.77
C THR A 115 4.84 -2.72 -2.10
N PRO A 116 3.68 -2.10 -2.40
CA PRO A 116 3.61 -0.66 -2.65
C PRO A 116 4.15 0.18 -1.49
N PHE A 117 3.92 -0.24 -0.24
CA PHE A 117 4.42 0.46 0.95
C PHE A 117 5.82 0.01 1.35
N THR A 118 6.16 -1.27 1.18
CA THR A 118 7.56 -1.72 1.34
C THR A 118 8.47 -0.96 0.38
N PHE A 119 8.00 -0.65 -0.83
CA PHE A 119 8.74 0.20 -1.76
C PHE A 119 8.87 1.64 -1.25
N LEU A 120 7.83 2.23 -0.65
CA LEU A 120 7.94 3.53 0.02
C LEU A 120 8.99 3.50 1.14
N ASP A 121 9.01 2.43 1.94
CA ASP A 121 9.98 2.30 3.03
C ASP A 121 11.40 2.25 2.52
N PHE A 122 11.62 1.49 1.45
CA PHE A 122 12.90 1.41 0.77
C PHE A 122 13.33 2.77 0.21
N LEU A 123 12.41 3.53 -0.38
CA LEU A 123 12.68 4.86 -0.92
C LEU A 123 13.05 5.88 0.17
N PHE A 124 12.37 5.82 1.32
CA PHE A 124 12.52 6.82 2.39
C PHE A 124 13.39 6.36 3.57
N GLY A 125 13.90 5.13 3.56
CA GLY A 125 14.68 4.57 4.66
C GLY A 125 13.88 4.43 5.95
N LEU A 126 12.58 4.11 5.84
CA LEU A 126 11.69 3.98 7.00
C LEU A 126 11.96 2.66 7.74
N PRO A 127 11.89 2.67 9.09
CA PRO A 127 12.12 1.45 9.86
C PRO A 127 11.02 0.41 9.60
N ASN A 128 11.44 -0.84 9.46
CA ASN A 128 10.53 -1.97 9.32
C ASN A 128 10.16 -2.52 10.71
N ILE A 129 9.20 -1.87 11.36
CA ILE A 129 8.67 -2.29 12.67
C ILE A 129 7.22 -2.79 12.55
N PRO A 130 6.82 -3.80 13.35
CA PRO A 130 5.49 -4.41 13.27
C PRO A 130 4.33 -3.42 13.42
N ILE A 131 4.44 -2.43 14.29
CA ILE A 131 3.36 -1.45 14.49
C ILE A 131 3.13 -0.56 13.26
N ILE A 132 4.19 -0.19 12.53
CA ILE A 132 4.04 0.60 11.31
C ILE A 132 3.45 -0.26 10.20
N SER A 133 3.87 -1.53 10.07
CA SER A 133 3.27 -2.44 9.09
C SER A 133 1.78 -2.68 9.35
N LEU A 134 1.36 -2.71 10.62
CA LEU A 134 -0.06 -2.77 11.00
C LEU A 134 -0.83 -1.53 10.54
N LEU A 135 -0.31 -0.32 10.81
CA LEU A 135 -0.96 0.93 10.41
C LEU A 135 -1.10 1.07 8.90
N ARG A 136 -0.12 0.56 8.14
CA ARG A 136 -0.14 0.56 6.67
C ARG A 136 -1.30 -0.26 6.09
N ASN A 137 -1.85 -1.23 6.82
CA ASN A 137 -3.02 -2.00 6.38
C ASN A 137 -4.24 -1.12 6.11
N ILE A 138 -4.33 0.04 6.76
CA ILE A 138 -5.47 0.95 6.67
C ILE A 138 -5.28 1.95 5.52
N VAL A 139 -4.05 2.24 5.13
CA VAL A 139 -3.72 3.32 4.17
C VAL A 139 -4.35 3.11 2.79
N PRO A 140 -4.29 1.92 2.15
CA PRO A 140 -5.00 1.67 0.88
C PRO A 140 -6.47 2.02 0.93
N THR A 141 -7.12 1.62 2.03
CA THR A 141 -8.55 1.79 2.24
C THR A 141 -8.92 3.27 2.33
N ILE A 142 -8.13 4.04 3.08
CA ILE A 142 -8.32 5.49 3.20
C ILE A 142 -8.12 6.18 1.84
N LEU A 143 -7.02 5.87 1.14
CA LEU A 143 -6.68 6.51 -0.14
C LEU A 143 -7.73 6.22 -1.22
N MET A 144 -8.18 4.96 -1.33
CA MET A 144 -9.26 4.60 -2.26
C MET A 144 -10.59 5.27 -1.88
N GLY A 145 -10.87 5.40 -0.58
CA GLY A 145 -12.04 6.14 -0.09
C GLY A 145 -12.02 7.62 -0.46
N LEU A 146 -10.86 8.28 -0.37
CA LEU A 146 -10.67 9.65 -0.83
C LEU A 146 -10.95 9.79 -2.33
N GLY A 147 -10.46 8.86 -3.14
CA GLY A 147 -10.72 8.80 -4.58
C GLY A 147 -12.21 8.69 -4.91
N LEU A 148 -12.93 7.81 -4.22
CA LEU A 148 -14.37 7.65 -4.41
C LEU A 148 -15.14 8.92 -3.98
N LYS A 149 -14.77 9.52 -2.85
CA LYS A 149 -15.35 10.79 -2.37
C LYS A 149 -15.13 11.90 -3.39
N TYR A 150 -13.92 12.04 -3.92
CA TYR A 150 -13.59 12.99 -4.98
C TYR A 150 -14.45 12.79 -6.23
N LYS A 151 -14.59 11.53 -6.70
CA LYS A 151 -15.48 11.20 -7.82
C LYS A 151 -16.92 11.67 -7.59
N ARG A 152 -17.46 11.49 -6.39
CA ARG A 152 -18.83 11.93 -6.07
C ARG A 152 -18.97 13.45 -6.12
N LEU A 153 -18.00 14.18 -5.58
CA LEU A 153 -17.99 15.65 -5.62
C LEU A 153 -18.01 16.14 -7.07
N LYS A 154 -17.13 15.61 -7.93
CA LYS A 154 -17.05 16.00 -9.34
C LYS A 154 -18.38 15.84 -10.10
N TYR A 155 -19.19 14.84 -9.76
CA TYR A 155 -20.49 14.61 -10.39
C TYR A 155 -21.66 15.34 -9.72
N LYS A 156 -21.51 15.88 -8.51
CA LYS A 156 -22.55 16.70 -7.89
C LYS A 156 -22.60 18.10 -8.53
N TYR A 157 -21.47 18.57 -9.06
CA TYR A 157 -21.31 19.88 -9.68
C TYR A 157 -21.27 19.82 -11.23
N ARG A 158 -21.77 18.73 -11.80
CA ARG A 158 -21.94 18.52 -13.25
C ARG A 158 -23.39 18.15 -13.50
#